data_AF-A0A840D1S8-F1
#
_entry.id   AF-A0A840D1S8-F1
#
_cell.length_a   1.000
_cell.length_b   1.000
_cell.length_c   1.000
_cell.angle_alpha   90.00
_cell.angle_beta   90.00
_cell.angle_gamma   90.00
#
_symmetry.space_group_name_H-M   'P 1'
#
loop_
_entity.id
_entity.type
_entity.pdbx_description
1 polymer ?
#
loop_
_entity_poly.entity_id
_entity_poly.type
_entity_poly.pdbx_seq_one_letter_code
_entity_poly.pdbx_strand_id
1 'polypeptide(L)'
;MFSFVLAQIGRHNGKKKENKLFKQWGGKPTSLILRHSNDHLDIHTKKRFHTKLEQTIPDIKIPTNEEEMENLQAADVIYDSCTKFLISKTRDTSKYSLLFKENINYGFRRNLWGMKTLAIGIITICILVHSFMMTQKFTSIETVKTKDWMLLGIFILFVLFWSLMVNREWVKTTALAYAERLYETLHE
;
A
#
# COMPACT_ATOMS: atom_id res chain seq x y z
N MET A 1 -23.14 -2.64 8.84
CA MET A 1 -23.48 -1.60 7.86
C MET A 1 -22.49 -0.43 7.90
N PHE A 2 -22.32 0.26 9.04
CA PHE A 2 -21.39 1.40 9.17
C PHE A 2 -19.91 1.06 8.89
N SER A 3 -19.42 -0.06 9.42
CA SER A 3 -18.06 -0.57 9.14
C SER A 3 -17.82 -0.82 7.64
N PHE A 4 -18.84 -1.31 6.94
CA PHE A 4 -18.77 -1.52 5.49
C PHE A 4 -18.69 -0.19 4.73
N VAL A 5 -19.46 0.82 5.12
CA VAL A 5 -19.37 2.16 4.53
C VAL A 5 -17.97 2.76 4.72
N LEU A 6 -17.42 2.69 5.94
CA LEU A 6 -16.05 3.14 6.20
C LEU A 6 -15.00 2.40 5.37
N ALA A 7 -15.17 1.08 5.19
CA ALA A 7 -14.30 0.28 4.33
C ALA A 7 -14.38 0.75 2.86
N GLN A 8 -15.57 1.08 2.35
CA GLN A 8 -15.75 1.61 1.00
C GLN A 8 -15.11 2.98 0.82
N ILE A 9 -15.27 3.89 1.80
CA ILE A 9 -14.64 5.21 1.77
C ILE A 9 -13.11 5.07 1.77
N GLY A 10 -12.58 4.19 2.64
CA GLY A 10 -11.15 3.92 2.70
C GLY A 10 -10.61 3.31 1.40
N ARG A 11 -11.34 2.36 0.81
CA ARG A 11 -11.00 1.76 -0.48
C ARG A 11 -10.99 2.80 -1.59
N HIS A 12 -12.03 3.62 -1.69
CA HIS A 12 -12.16 4.65 -2.71
C HIS A 12 -11.01 5.67 -2.62
N ASN A 13 -10.78 6.24 -1.43
CA ASN A 13 -9.71 7.23 -1.20
C ASN A 13 -8.31 6.63 -1.39
N GLY A 14 -8.11 5.39 -0.95
CA GLY A 14 -6.85 4.66 -1.18
C GLY A 14 -6.57 4.47 -2.67
N LYS A 15 -7.57 4.02 -3.44
CA LYS A 15 -7.44 3.86 -4.90
C LYS A 15 -7.21 5.19 -5.63
N LYS A 16 -7.93 6.25 -5.26
CA LYS A 16 -7.75 7.58 -5.86
C LYS A 16 -6.30 8.10 -5.73
N LYS A 17 -5.63 7.79 -4.61
CA LYS A 17 -4.25 8.21 -4.36
C LYS A 17 -3.18 7.19 -4.82
N GLU A 18 -3.58 6.00 -5.28
CA GLU A 18 -2.67 4.91 -5.65
C GLU A 18 -1.74 5.31 -6.79
N ASN A 19 -2.26 5.93 -7.85
CA ASN A 19 -1.45 6.41 -8.96
C ASN A 19 -0.38 7.43 -8.54
N LYS A 20 -0.67 8.23 -7.50
CA LYS A 20 0.32 9.17 -6.95
C LYS A 20 1.45 8.42 -6.23
N LEU A 21 1.14 7.33 -5.54
CA LEU A 21 2.16 6.48 -4.92
C LEU A 21 3.06 5.84 -5.99
N PHE A 22 2.47 5.27 -7.05
CA PHE A 22 3.24 4.68 -8.14
C PHE A 22 4.19 5.68 -8.80
N LYS A 23 3.71 6.90 -9.09
CA LYS A 23 4.58 7.98 -9.62
C LYS A 23 5.73 8.31 -8.68
N GLN A 24 5.49 8.33 -7.36
CA GLN A 24 6.53 8.62 -6.37
C GLN A 24 7.52 7.49 -6.17
N TRP A 25 7.10 6.24 -6.35
CA TRP A 25 7.98 5.08 -6.31
C TRP A 25 8.71 4.84 -7.63
N GLY A 26 8.42 5.62 -8.67
CA GLY A 26 9.01 5.48 -10.00
C GLY A 26 8.37 4.38 -10.86
N GLY A 27 7.23 3.81 -10.44
CA GLY A 27 6.53 2.73 -11.14
C GLY A 27 5.56 1.97 -10.24
N LYS A 28 4.85 0.99 -10.83
CA LYS A 28 4.08 0.03 -10.04
C LYS A 28 5.05 -0.97 -9.39
N PRO A 29 4.83 -1.39 -8.14
CA PRO A 29 5.67 -2.39 -7.47
C PRO A 29 5.89 -3.67 -8.29
N THR A 30 4.85 -4.15 -8.97
CA THR A 30 4.90 -5.34 -9.84
C THR A 30 5.82 -5.18 -11.05
N SER A 31 5.95 -3.98 -11.61
CA SER A 31 6.87 -3.69 -12.71
C SER A 31 8.26 -3.40 -12.17
N LEU A 32 8.35 -2.63 -11.07
CA LEU A 32 9.59 -2.26 -10.42
C LEU A 32 10.46 -3.47 -10.07
N ILE A 33 9.90 -4.53 -9.51
CA ILE A 33 10.69 -5.70 -9.11
C ILE A 33 11.23 -6.52 -10.29
N LEU A 34 10.64 -6.35 -11.49
CA LEU A 34 11.15 -6.98 -12.71
C LEU A 34 12.22 -6.14 -13.40
N ARG A 35 12.30 -4.84 -13.14
CA ARG A 35 13.31 -3.99 -13.76
C ARG A 35 14.72 -4.44 -13.39
N HIS A 36 15.62 -4.47 -14.37
CA HIS A 36 17.04 -4.79 -14.16
C HIS A 36 17.68 -3.84 -13.15
N SER A 37 17.31 -2.55 -13.21
CA SER A 37 17.79 -1.48 -12.33
C SER A 37 17.31 -1.53 -10.87
N ASN A 38 16.37 -2.41 -10.50
CA ASN A 38 15.81 -2.45 -9.14
C ASN A 38 16.40 -3.55 -8.26
N ASP A 39 17.02 -3.18 -7.14
CA ASP A 39 17.72 -4.15 -6.27
C ASP A 39 16.84 -4.79 -5.18
N HIS A 40 15.52 -4.72 -5.29
CA HIS A 40 14.63 -5.36 -4.30
C HIS A 40 14.77 -6.89 -4.32
N LEU A 41 14.91 -7.47 -5.52
CA LEU A 41 15.21 -8.88 -5.72
C LEU A 41 16.67 -9.05 -6.11
N ASP A 42 17.31 -10.12 -5.62
CA ASP A 42 18.65 -10.47 -6.07
C ASP A 42 18.67 -10.81 -7.57
N ILE A 43 19.83 -10.63 -8.20
CA ILE A 43 20.00 -10.80 -9.65
C ILE A 43 19.64 -12.22 -10.13
N HIS A 44 19.86 -13.25 -9.32
CA HIS A 44 19.58 -14.63 -9.70
C HIS A 44 18.09 -14.94 -9.63
N THR A 45 17.39 -14.46 -8.60
CA THR A 45 15.92 -14.59 -8.50
C THR A 45 15.21 -13.84 -9.62
N LYS A 46 15.64 -12.60 -9.91
CA LYS A 46 15.09 -11.82 -11.02
C LYS A 46 15.28 -12.51 -12.35
N LYS A 47 16.49 -13.02 -12.64
CA LYS A 47 16.78 -13.79 -13.85
C LYS A 47 15.88 -15.04 -13.97
N ARG A 48 15.68 -15.78 -12.87
CA ARG A 48 14.78 -16.94 -12.84
C ARG A 48 13.34 -16.54 -13.17
N PHE A 49 12.83 -15.43 -12.64
CA PHE A 49 11.50 -14.92 -12.98
C PHE A 49 11.40 -14.52 -14.45
N HIS A 50 12.37 -13.78 -14.99
CA HIS A 50 12.41 -13.42 -16.41
C HIS A 50 12.35 -14.65 -17.31
N THR A 51 13.24 -15.64 -17.08
CA THR A 51 13.24 -16.89 -17.85
C THR A 51 11.91 -17.64 -17.74
N LYS A 52 11.33 -17.72 -16.54
CA LYS A 52 10.07 -18.46 -16.36
C LYS A 52 8.89 -17.74 -16.99
N LEU A 53 8.89 -16.40 -17.01
CA LEU A 53 7.88 -15.59 -17.70
C LEU A 53 7.90 -15.87 -19.21
N GLU A 54 9.07 -15.86 -19.83
CA GLU A 54 9.22 -16.17 -21.27
C GLU A 54 8.77 -17.60 -21.60
N GLN A 55 9.02 -18.56 -20.71
CA GLN A 55 8.55 -19.93 -20.88
C GLN A 55 7.02 -20.08 -20.70
N THR A 56 6.41 -19.22 -19.89
CA THR A 56 5.00 -19.37 -19.48
C THR A 56 4.04 -18.59 -20.38
N ILE A 57 4.48 -17.45 -20.90
CA ILE A 57 3.66 -16.54 -21.70
C ILE A 57 4.11 -16.63 -23.16
N PRO A 58 3.26 -17.16 -24.07
CA PRO A 58 3.59 -17.23 -25.48
C PRO A 58 3.93 -15.85 -26.05
N ASP A 59 4.95 -15.81 -26.91
CA ASP A 59 5.38 -14.63 -27.68
C ASP A 59 5.81 -13.41 -26.83
N ILE A 60 6.01 -13.58 -25.52
CA ILE A 60 6.61 -12.54 -24.69
C ILE A 60 8.13 -12.59 -24.82
N LYS A 61 8.76 -11.43 -25.00
CA LYS A 61 10.20 -11.24 -24.85
C LYS A 61 10.43 -10.30 -23.69
N ILE A 62 11.17 -10.74 -22.68
CA ILE A 62 11.54 -9.87 -21.57
C ILE A 62 12.67 -8.93 -22.04
N PRO A 63 12.59 -7.61 -21.76
CA PRO A 63 13.62 -6.66 -22.17
C PRO A 63 14.99 -7.04 -21.61
N THR A 64 16.05 -6.86 -22.40
CA THR A 64 17.42 -6.89 -21.87
C THR A 64 17.70 -5.65 -21.02
N ASN A 65 18.82 -5.64 -20.31
CA ASN A 65 19.22 -4.47 -19.52
C ASN A 65 19.46 -3.25 -20.43
N GLU A 66 20.03 -3.45 -21.60
CA GLU A 66 20.27 -2.41 -22.60
C GLU A 66 18.95 -1.85 -23.15
N GLU A 67 18.02 -2.72 -23.54
CA GLU A 67 16.68 -2.33 -24.02
C GLU A 67 15.89 -1.54 -22.93
N GLU A 68 16.01 -1.95 -21.65
CA GLU A 68 15.40 -1.23 -20.52
C GLU A 68 16.04 0.16 -20.34
N MET A 69 17.36 0.26 -20.43
CA MET A 69 18.08 1.54 -20.30
C MET A 69 17.75 2.52 -21.42
N GLU A 70 17.56 2.03 -22.65
CA GLU A 70 17.17 2.84 -23.80
C GLU A 70 15.73 3.35 -23.68
N ASN A 71 14.80 2.50 -23.23
CA ASN A 71 13.39 2.89 -23.07
C ASN A 71 12.68 2.17 -21.92
N LEU A 72 12.82 2.73 -20.73
CA LEU A 72 12.19 2.21 -19.51
C LEU A 72 10.66 2.09 -19.61
N GLN A 73 10.00 3.00 -20.33
CA GLN A 73 8.54 2.98 -20.48
C GLN A 73 8.08 1.82 -21.35
N ALA A 74 8.80 1.52 -22.43
CA ALA A 74 8.53 0.36 -23.26
C ALA A 74 8.75 -0.95 -22.49
N ALA A 75 9.83 -1.03 -21.69
CA ALA A 75 10.08 -2.16 -20.82
C ALA A 75 8.95 -2.37 -19.78
N ASP A 76 8.51 -1.29 -19.12
CA ASP A 76 7.39 -1.31 -18.18
C ASP A 76 6.08 -1.82 -18.80
N VAL A 77 5.82 -1.54 -20.07
CA VAL A 77 4.63 -2.05 -20.78
C VAL A 77 4.68 -3.58 -20.87
N ILE A 78 5.85 -4.16 -21.12
CA ILE A 78 6.05 -5.62 -21.16
C ILE A 78 5.89 -6.22 -19.76
N TYR A 79 6.50 -5.62 -18.74
CA TYR A 79 6.35 -6.06 -17.34
C TYR A 79 4.89 -5.98 -16.85
N ASP A 80 4.17 -4.92 -17.22
CA ASP A 80 2.75 -4.77 -16.94
C ASP A 80 1.90 -5.84 -17.63
N SER A 81 2.26 -6.25 -18.85
CA SER A 81 1.61 -7.34 -19.58
C SER A 81 1.79 -8.68 -18.84
N CYS A 82 3.02 -8.97 -18.43
CA CYS A 82 3.36 -10.15 -17.61
C CYS A 82 2.56 -10.18 -16.31
N THR A 83 2.52 -9.05 -15.59
CA THR A 83 1.74 -8.89 -14.36
C THR A 83 0.26 -9.21 -14.59
N LYS A 84 -0.35 -8.65 -15.63
CA LYS A 84 -1.77 -8.87 -15.95
C LYS A 84 -2.05 -10.33 -16.28
N PHE A 85 -1.17 -10.98 -17.03
CA PHE A 85 -1.28 -12.40 -17.33
C PHE A 85 -1.27 -13.22 -16.04
N LEU A 86 -0.30 -13.01 -15.14
CA LEU A 86 -0.22 -13.76 -13.89
C LEU A 86 -1.44 -13.55 -13.01
N ILE A 87 -1.91 -12.30 -12.83
CA ILE A 87 -3.14 -12.01 -12.09
C ILE A 87 -4.36 -12.77 -12.68
N SER A 88 -4.39 -12.97 -14.00
CA SER A 88 -5.47 -13.75 -14.64
C SER A 88 -5.40 -15.25 -14.33
N LYS A 89 -4.19 -15.78 -14.10
CA LYS A 89 -3.94 -17.19 -13.77
C LYS A 89 -4.01 -17.49 -12.28
N THR A 90 -3.90 -16.48 -11.42
CA THR A 90 -3.85 -16.63 -9.96
C THR A 90 -5.13 -16.18 -9.25
N ARG A 91 -6.29 -16.25 -9.92
CA ARG A 91 -7.58 -15.78 -9.37
C ARG A 91 -8.17 -16.68 -8.29
N ASP A 92 -7.81 -17.96 -8.26
CA ASP A 92 -8.29 -18.88 -7.24
C ASP A 92 -7.60 -18.56 -5.90
N THR A 93 -8.36 -17.93 -4.99
CA THR A 93 -7.85 -17.49 -3.69
C THR A 93 -7.63 -18.64 -2.71
N SER A 94 -8.22 -19.81 -2.97
CA SER A 94 -7.98 -21.00 -2.17
C SER A 94 -6.65 -21.63 -2.57
N LYS A 95 -6.39 -21.76 -3.88
CA LYS A 95 -5.09 -22.22 -4.40
C LYS A 95 -3.96 -21.23 -4.07
N TYR A 96 -4.15 -19.95 -4.37
CA TYR A 96 -3.14 -18.89 -4.20
C TYR A 96 -3.37 -18.08 -2.91
N SER A 97 -3.56 -18.79 -1.79
CA SER A 97 -3.97 -18.16 -0.52
C SER A 97 -2.95 -17.19 0.06
N LEU A 98 -1.65 -17.43 -0.16
CA LEU A 98 -0.58 -16.52 0.27
C LEU A 98 -0.59 -15.21 -0.54
N LEU A 99 -0.72 -15.29 -1.87
CA LEU A 99 -0.88 -14.13 -2.73
C LEU A 99 -2.12 -13.31 -2.34
N PHE A 100 -3.23 -14.00 -2.05
CA PHE A 100 -4.46 -13.34 -1.61
C PHE A 100 -4.28 -12.58 -0.29
N LYS A 101 -3.57 -13.17 0.68
CA LYS A 101 -3.22 -12.50 1.95
C LYS A 101 -2.38 -11.24 1.71
N GLU A 102 -1.37 -11.30 0.85
CA GLU A 102 -0.56 -10.11 0.52
C GLU A 102 -1.38 -9.01 -0.17
N ASN A 103 -2.31 -9.39 -1.05
CA ASN A 103 -3.22 -8.42 -1.67
C ASN A 103 -4.14 -7.75 -0.64
N ILE A 104 -4.63 -8.51 0.34
CA ILE A 104 -5.41 -7.96 1.47
C ILE A 104 -4.54 -6.99 2.28
N ASN A 105 -3.31 -7.37 2.63
CA ASN A 105 -2.39 -6.54 3.41
C ASN A 105 -2.07 -5.22 2.69
N TYR A 106 -1.73 -5.29 1.41
CA TYR A 106 -1.52 -4.10 0.58
C TYR A 106 -2.77 -3.22 0.53
N GLY A 107 -3.93 -3.83 0.26
CA GLY A 107 -5.22 -3.14 0.24
C GLY A 107 -5.50 -2.43 1.56
N PHE A 108 -5.26 -3.09 2.70
CA PHE A 108 -5.45 -2.53 4.03
C PHE A 108 -4.58 -1.30 4.27
N ARG A 109 -3.26 -1.39 4.07
CA ARG A 109 -2.35 -0.27 4.30
C ARG A 109 -2.64 0.91 3.37
N ARG A 110 -2.89 0.64 2.08
CA ARG A 110 -3.27 1.67 1.11
C ARG A 110 -4.56 2.36 1.49
N ASN A 111 -5.59 1.61 1.91
CA ASN A 111 -6.87 2.17 2.30
C ASN A 111 -6.75 3.02 3.57
N LEU A 112 -5.98 2.56 4.55
CA LEU A 112 -5.69 3.32 5.76
C LEU A 112 -5.00 4.64 5.41
N TRP A 113 -3.92 4.59 4.62
CA TRP A 113 -3.26 5.81 4.15
C TRP A 113 -4.18 6.75 3.34
N GLY A 114 -5.11 6.17 2.57
CA GLY A 114 -6.19 6.90 1.91
C GLY A 114 -7.00 7.78 2.88
N MET A 115 -7.28 7.26 4.07
CA MET A 115 -8.07 7.87 5.13
C MET A 115 -7.29 8.81 6.05
N LYS A 116 -5.95 8.86 5.97
CA LYS A 116 -5.10 9.60 6.93
C LYS A 116 -5.57 11.02 7.22
N THR A 117 -5.83 11.82 6.18
CA THR A 117 -6.26 13.21 6.34
C THR A 117 -7.62 13.32 7.04
N LEU A 118 -8.56 12.45 6.69
CA LEU A 118 -9.89 12.42 7.30
C LEU A 118 -9.81 11.97 8.76
N ALA A 119 -9.03 10.92 9.04
CA ALA A 119 -8.85 10.40 10.40
C ALA A 119 -8.22 11.46 11.32
N ILE A 120 -7.14 12.12 10.88
CA ILE A 120 -6.51 13.20 11.65
C ILE A 120 -7.50 14.35 11.87
N GLY A 121 -8.24 14.78 10.85
CA GLY A 121 -9.25 15.84 10.98
C GLY A 121 -10.34 15.52 12.00
N ILE A 122 -10.89 14.31 11.98
CA ILE A 122 -11.89 13.85 12.97
C ILE A 122 -11.28 13.85 14.37
N ILE A 123 -10.08 13.29 14.55
CA ILE A 123 -9.42 13.23 15.86
C ILE A 123 -9.16 14.65 16.39
N THR A 124 -8.72 15.58 15.54
CA THR A 124 -8.54 17.00 15.92
C THR A 124 -9.85 17.63 16.37
N ILE A 125 -10.96 17.41 15.66
CA ILE A 125 -12.28 17.90 16.09
C ILE A 125 -12.68 17.30 17.44
N CYS A 126 -12.46 15.99 17.66
CA CYS A 126 -12.72 15.34 18.94
C CYS A 126 -11.89 15.96 20.08
N ILE A 127 -10.60 16.22 19.85
CA ILE A 127 -9.73 16.90 20.83
C ILE A 127 -10.29 18.29 21.15
N LEU A 128 -10.65 19.09 20.13
CA LEU A 128 -11.16 20.45 20.34
C LEU A 128 -12.47 20.47 21.13
N VAL A 129 -13.43 19.61 20.76
CA VAL A 129 -14.72 19.51 21.45
C VAL A 129 -14.52 19.04 22.88
N HIS A 130 -13.69 18.02 23.10
CA HIS A 130 -13.43 17.50 24.44
C HIS A 130 -12.73 18.54 25.32
N SER A 131 -11.71 19.22 24.81
CA SER A 131 -11.03 20.30 25.51
C SER A 131 -11.97 21.46 25.85
N PHE A 132 -12.86 21.86 24.92
CA PHE A 132 -13.86 22.89 25.17
C PHE A 132 -14.81 22.52 26.33
N MET A 133 -15.25 21.27 26.38
CA MET A 133 -16.12 20.77 27.44
C MET A 133 -15.40 20.67 28.79
N MET A 134 -14.13 20.23 28.81
CA MET A 134 -13.40 20.04 30.07
C MET A 134 -12.94 21.35 30.71
N THR A 135 -12.72 22.41 29.92
CA THR A 135 -12.05 23.64 30.38
C THR A 135 -12.99 24.85 30.60
N GLN A 136 -14.28 24.62 30.85
CA GLN A 136 -15.30 25.69 30.85
C GLN A 136 -15.14 26.64 29.64
N LYS A 137 -15.14 26.09 28.42
CA LYS A 137 -14.92 26.87 27.18
C LYS A 137 -13.52 27.51 27.07
N PHE A 138 -12.46 26.77 27.44
CA PHE A 138 -11.06 27.22 27.40
C PHE A 138 -10.68 28.34 28.38
N THR A 139 -11.45 28.50 29.46
CA THR A 139 -11.24 29.59 30.43
C THR A 139 -10.61 29.12 31.74
N SER A 140 -10.81 27.87 32.16
CA SER A 140 -10.23 27.33 33.40
C SER A 140 -9.96 25.82 33.33
N ILE A 141 -8.87 25.35 33.95
CA ILE A 141 -8.46 23.93 33.98
C ILE A 141 -8.69 23.29 35.36
N GLU A 142 -9.06 24.08 36.37
CA GLU A 142 -9.04 23.67 37.78
C GLU A 142 -10.02 22.53 38.14
N THR A 143 -10.97 22.18 37.26
CA THR A 143 -12.00 21.16 37.51
C THR A 143 -11.88 19.90 36.63
N VAL A 144 -10.73 19.72 35.96
CA VAL A 144 -10.51 18.60 35.02
C VAL A 144 -10.22 17.31 35.77
N LYS A 145 -10.96 16.24 35.46
CA LYS A 145 -10.82 14.94 36.13
C LYS A 145 -9.71 14.12 35.47
N THR A 146 -9.11 13.18 36.20
CA THR A 146 -8.07 12.28 35.67
C THR A 146 -8.49 11.56 34.38
N LYS A 147 -9.77 11.19 34.27
CA LYS A 147 -10.34 10.55 33.08
C LYS A 147 -10.23 11.40 31.80
N ASP A 148 -10.29 12.72 31.93
CA ASP A 148 -10.25 13.64 30.78
C ASP A 148 -8.82 13.73 30.23
N TRP A 149 -7.82 13.78 31.13
CA TRP A 149 -6.41 13.66 30.76
C TRP A 149 -6.08 12.31 30.10
N MET A 150 -6.63 11.20 30.61
CA MET A 150 -6.45 9.89 30.00
C MET A 150 -7.02 9.84 28.57
N LEU A 151 -8.21 10.40 28.36
CA LEU A 151 -8.84 10.45 27.03
C LEU A 151 -8.04 11.32 26.04
N LEU A 152 -7.57 12.49 26.48
CA LEU A 152 -6.65 13.31 25.67
C LEU A 152 -5.38 12.54 25.31
N GLY A 153 -4.81 11.79 26.25
CA GLY A 153 -3.67 10.90 25.99
C GLY A 153 -3.95 9.89 24.88
N ILE A 154 -5.11 9.24 24.90
CA ILE A 154 -5.53 8.30 23.84
C ILE A 154 -5.65 9.01 22.49
N PHE A 155 -6.25 10.20 22.42
CA PHE A 155 -6.33 10.95 21.17
C PHE A 155 -4.96 11.33 20.62
N ILE A 156 -4.03 11.75 21.49
CA ILE A 156 -2.63 12.05 21.10
C ILE A 156 -1.98 10.79 20.52
N LEU A 157 -2.15 9.61 21.15
CA LEU A 157 -1.64 8.35 20.62
C LEU A 157 -2.19 8.04 19.23
N PHE A 158 -3.48 8.29 18.98
CA PHE A 158 -4.04 8.11 17.64
C PHE A 158 -3.47 9.10 16.63
N VAL A 159 -3.30 10.38 16.98
CA VAL A 159 -2.64 11.36 16.10
C VAL A 159 -1.22 10.91 15.77
N LEU A 160 -0.46 10.42 16.75
CA LEU A 160 0.90 9.91 16.55
C LEU A 160 0.92 8.68 15.64
N PHE A 161 0.04 7.71 15.87
CA PHE A 161 -0.11 6.54 14.99
C PHE A 161 -0.35 6.96 13.53
N TRP A 162 -1.34 7.82 13.31
CA TRP A 162 -1.68 8.28 11.95
C TRP A 162 -0.58 9.10 11.32
N SER A 163 0.11 9.94 12.09
CA SER A 163 1.15 10.83 11.59
C SER A 163 2.43 10.08 11.25
N LEU A 164 2.88 9.19 12.13
CA LEU A 164 4.18 8.53 12.05
C LEU A 164 4.11 7.18 11.32
N MET A 165 3.17 6.30 11.69
CA MET A 165 3.12 4.93 11.15
C MET A 165 2.45 4.88 9.78
N VAL A 166 1.32 5.57 9.62
CA VAL A 166 0.54 5.52 8.38
C VAL A 166 1.17 6.46 7.33
N ASN A 167 2.25 6.01 6.70
CA ASN A 167 3.00 6.78 5.71
C ASN A 167 3.17 6.01 4.39
N ARG A 168 3.83 6.63 3.41
CA ARG A 168 3.96 6.07 2.04
C ARG A 168 4.86 4.85 1.99
N GLU A 169 5.96 4.85 2.74
CA GLU A 169 6.88 3.72 2.82
C GLU A 169 6.21 2.51 3.46
N TRP A 170 5.39 2.73 4.50
CA TRP A 170 4.60 1.69 5.13
C TRP A 170 3.67 0.97 4.13
N VAL A 171 3.09 1.71 3.18
CA VAL A 171 2.28 1.12 2.08
C VAL A 171 3.19 0.40 1.06
N LYS A 172 4.33 1.01 0.70
CA LYS A 172 5.29 0.47 -0.27
C LYS A 172 5.78 -0.91 0.12
N THR A 173 6.10 -1.15 1.39
CA THR A 173 6.55 -2.47 1.90
C THR A 173 5.58 -3.59 1.53
N THR A 174 4.28 -3.42 1.80
CA THR A 174 3.28 -4.45 1.44
C THR A 174 3.01 -4.53 -0.05
N ALA A 175 3.21 -3.43 -0.77
CA ALA A 175 3.01 -3.41 -2.20
C ALA A 175 4.10 -4.20 -2.94
N LEU A 176 5.35 -4.12 -2.44
CA LEU A 176 6.48 -4.94 -2.88
C LEU A 176 6.30 -6.40 -2.46
N ALA A 177 5.88 -6.69 -1.23
CA ALA A 177 5.60 -8.06 -0.78
C ALA A 177 4.53 -8.75 -1.64
N TYR A 178 3.46 -8.03 -1.99
CA TYR A 178 2.46 -8.52 -2.95
C TYR A 178 3.05 -8.79 -4.33
N ALA A 179 3.88 -7.86 -4.82
CA ALA A 179 4.52 -7.99 -6.12
C ALA A 179 5.44 -9.23 -6.17
N GLU A 180 6.31 -9.39 -5.18
CA GLU A 180 7.20 -10.55 -5.04
C GLU A 180 6.40 -11.85 -5.01
N ARG A 181 5.40 -11.94 -4.11
CA ARG A 181 4.55 -13.12 -3.99
C ARG A 181 3.80 -13.45 -5.28
N LEU A 182 3.44 -12.45 -6.09
CA LEU A 182 2.80 -12.68 -7.38
C LEU A 182 3.72 -13.43 -8.34
N TYR A 183 5.01 -13.07 -8.43
CA TYR A 183 5.94 -13.75 -9.33
C TYR A 183 6.45 -15.08 -8.77
N GLU A 184 6.49 -15.25 -7.45
CA GLU A 184 6.77 -16.57 -6.85
C GLU A 184 5.80 -17.66 -7.31
N THR A 185 4.55 -17.30 -7.64
CA THR A 185 3.55 -18.26 -8.17
C THR A 185 3.94 -18.89 -9.51
N LEU A 186 4.96 -18.38 -10.22
CA LEU A 186 5.53 -19.00 -11.42
C LEU A 186 6.15 -20.38 -11.14
N HIS A 187 6.36 -20.71 -9.86
CA HIS A 187 6.93 -21.98 -9.39
C HIS A 187 5.88 -22.93 -8.77
N GLU A 188 4.60 -22.53 -8.70
CA GLU A 188 3.48 -23.32 -8.15
C GLU A 188 2.65 -24.01 -9.25
#